data_AF-A0A3D4NL56-F1
#
_entry.id   AF-A0A3D4NL56-F1
#
_cell.length_a   1.000
_cell.length_b   1.000
_cell.length_c   1.000
_cell.angle_alpha   90.00
_cell.angle_beta   90.00
_cell.angle_gamma   90.00
#
_symmetry.space_group_name_H-M   'P 1'
#
loop_
_entity.id
_entity.type
_entity.pdbx_description
1 polymer ?
#
loop_
_entity_poly.entity_id
_entity_poly.type
_entity_poly.pdbx_seq_one_letter_code
_entity_poly.pdbx_strand_id
1 'polypeptide(L)'
;MNSGRSWDQRDLTELLTLEPAGQHNWRSYAYDINANGRVYGGQLLGQALWAAAQTANGRSPSMLQMTFLQGARPKDIIEYSVEALQDGRRLSTRHVYGVQGTGLVLSANASFQVAQSEPGDPHQLQQQMPAPESLPTLAELAERYPLDSEAVQLRFSARPVLDIRLIHQDHFQRSAAGRDIAYWVRLNQPLAAE
;
A
#
# COMPACT_ATOMS: atom_id res chain seq x y z
N MET A 1 0.15 -26.06 9.73
CA MET A 1 1.06 -24.89 9.84
C MET A 1 0.79 -24.03 8.63
N ASN A 2 0.15 -22.87 8.80
CA ASN A 2 -0.22 -22.01 7.67
C ASN A 2 1.02 -21.28 7.16
N SER A 3 1.59 -21.74 6.04
CA SER A 3 2.59 -21.00 5.28
C SER A 3 1.95 -19.82 4.56
N GLY A 4 2.73 -18.79 4.24
CA GLY A 4 2.23 -17.66 3.49
C GLY A 4 1.74 -18.04 2.08
N ARG A 5 0.64 -17.42 1.64
CA ARG A 5 0.00 -17.58 0.34
C ARG A 5 0.34 -16.40 -0.57
N SER A 6 0.73 -16.69 -1.80
CA SER A 6 0.84 -15.65 -2.83
C SER A 6 -0.53 -15.05 -3.13
N TRP A 7 -0.63 -13.74 -3.10
CA TRP A 7 -1.85 -13.03 -3.48
C TRP A 7 -2.06 -13.10 -4.99
N ASP A 8 -3.31 -13.32 -5.42
CA ASP A 8 -3.68 -13.50 -6.83
C ASP A 8 -4.11 -12.20 -7.53
N GLN A 9 -3.99 -11.07 -6.82
CA GLN A 9 -4.30 -9.72 -7.27
C GLN A 9 -5.79 -9.43 -7.56
N ARG A 10 -6.72 -10.28 -7.11
CA ARG A 10 -8.15 -10.07 -7.38
C ARG A 10 -8.86 -9.23 -6.33
N ASP A 11 -8.50 -9.42 -5.07
CA ASP A 11 -9.14 -8.75 -3.94
C ASP A 11 -8.08 -8.17 -3.01
N LEU A 12 -8.01 -6.84 -2.94
CA LEU A 12 -7.05 -6.14 -2.10
C LEU A 12 -7.26 -6.43 -0.60
N THR A 13 -8.48 -6.75 -0.18
CA THR A 13 -8.77 -7.05 1.23
C THR A 13 -8.09 -8.35 1.67
N GLU A 14 -7.98 -9.35 0.79
CA GLU A 14 -7.20 -10.57 1.07
C GLU A 14 -5.73 -10.26 1.37
N LEU A 15 -5.15 -9.29 0.67
CA LEU A 15 -3.77 -8.88 0.88
C LEU A 15 -3.58 -8.10 2.19
N LEU A 16 -4.54 -7.24 2.54
CA LEU A 16 -4.42 -6.32 3.68
C LEU A 16 -4.90 -6.90 5.00
N THR A 17 -5.70 -7.96 4.98
CA THR A 17 -6.24 -8.60 6.18
C THR A 17 -5.11 -9.24 6.99
N LEU A 18 -5.12 -8.97 8.30
CA LEU A 18 -4.24 -9.63 9.26
C LEU A 18 -5.06 -10.43 10.26
N GLU A 19 -4.56 -11.60 10.64
CA GLU A 19 -5.18 -12.44 11.66
C GLU A 19 -4.71 -12.00 13.06
N PRO A 20 -5.61 -11.89 14.06
CA PRO A 20 -5.21 -11.65 15.44
C PRO A 20 -4.28 -12.75 15.97
N ALA A 21 -3.20 -12.36 16.63
CA ALA A 21 -2.20 -13.26 17.21
C ALA A 21 -1.96 -13.01 18.72
N GLY A 22 -2.77 -12.14 19.33
CA GLY A 22 -2.68 -11.75 20.73
C GLY A 22 -3.15 -10.32 20.92
N GLN A 23 -3.01 -9.79 22.13
CA GLN A 23 -3.32 -8.39 22.38
C GLN A 23 -2.33 -7.50 21.61
N HIS A 24 -2.88 -6.66 20.74
CA HIS A 24 -2.12 -5.75 19.87
C HIS A 24 -1.07 -6.47 19.00
N ASN A 25 -1.34 -7.71 18.62
CA ASN A 25 -0.49 -8.50 17.74
C ASN A 25 -1.32 -9.10 16.60
N TRP A 26 -0.79 -9.06 15.38
CA TRP A 26 -1.42 -9.63 14.20
C TRP A 26 -0.42 -10.36 13.31
N ARG A 27 -0.92 -11.23 12.43
CA ARG A 27 -0.13 -12.01 11.48
C ARG A 27 -0.62 -11.80 10.05
N SER A 28 0.32 -11.57 9.16
CA SER A 28 0.09 -11.56 7.71
C SER A 28 0.50 -12.91 7.12
N TYR A 29 -0.44 -13.53 6.40
CA TYR A 29 -0.19 -14.76 5.63
C TYR A 29 -0.22 -14.51 4.12
N ALA A 30 -0.82 -13.43 3.64
CA ALA A 30 -0.78 -13.10 2.21
C ALA A 30 0.50 -12.33 1.87
N TYR A 31 1.03 -12.50 0.67
CA TYR A 31 2.12 -11.68 0.17
C TYR A 31 1.98 -11.33 -1.31
N ASP A 32 2.38 -10.11 -1.65
CA ASP A 32 2.69 -9.65 -3.00
C ASP A 32 4.20 -9.46 -3.13
N ILE A 33 4.76 -9.71 -4.32
CA ILE A 33 6.21 -9.71 -4.55
C ILE A 33 6.60 -8.53 -5.45
N ASN A 34 7.62 -7.78 -5.04
CA ASN A 34 8.22 -6.72 -5.86
C ASN A 34 9.28 -7.26 -6.83
N ALA A 35 9.79 -6.40 -7.71
CA ALA A 35 10.81 -6.73 -8.70
C ALA A 35 12.11 -7.36 -8.14
N ASN A 36 12.40 -7.15 -6.85
CA ASN A 36 13.58 -7.67 -6.17
C ASN A 36 13.30 -8.98 -5.40
N GLY A 37 12.14 -9.61 -5.62
CA GLY A 37 11.76 -10.85 -4.95
C GLY A 37 11.43 -10.70 -3.46
N ARG A 38 11.12 -9.48 -3.00
CA ARG A 38 10.73 -9.19 -1.61
C ARG A 38 9.26 -8.82 -1.52
N VAL A 39 8.69 -8.90 -0.32
CA VAL A 39 7.32 -8.45 -0.10
C VAL A 39 7.17 -6.98 -0.51
N TYR A 40 6.08 -6.66 -1.20
CA TYR A 40 5.84 -5.32 -1.73
C TYR A 40 5.70 -4.29 -0.60
N GLY A 41 6.40 -3.15 -0.71
CA GLY A 41 6.44 -2.14 0.35
C GLY A 41 5.08 -1.51 0.64
N GLY A 42 4.24 -1.34 -0.39
CA GLY A 42 2.88 -0.82 -0.20
C GLY A 42 1.98 -1.77 0.61
N GLN A 43 2.19 -3.09 0.49
CA GLN A 43 1.52 -4.07 1.34
C GLN A 43 1.94 -3.86 2.80
N LEU A 44 3.24 -3.80 3.07
CA LEU A 44 3.76 -3.64 4.43
C LEU A 44 3.25 -2.36 5.09
N LEU A 45 3.17 -1.26 4.32
CA LEU A 45 2.64 0.03 4.75
C LEU A 45 1.16 -0.06 5.10
N GLY A 46 0.34 -0.61 4.19
CA GLY A 46 -1.11 -0.77 4.41
C GLY A 46 -1.42 -1.65 5.61
N GLN A 47 -0.72 -2.78 5.74
CA GLN A 47 -0.87 -3.70 6.87
C GLN A 47 -0.43 -3.06 8.21
N ALA A 48 0.68 -2.31 8.23
CA ALA A 48 1.10 -1.61 9.44
C ALA A 48 0.09 -0.54 9.88
N LEU A 49 -0.45 0.23 8.93
CA LEU A 49 -1.48 1.23 9.23
C LEU A 49 -2.76 0.58 9.75
N TRP A 50 -3.20 -0.52 9.11
CA TRP A 50 -4.37 -1.28 9.54
C TRP A 50 -4.18 -1.82 10.96
N ALA A 51 -3.05 -2.45 11.26
CA ALA A 51 -2.74 -2.98 12.60
C ALA A 51 -2.79 -1.87 13.67
N ALA A 52 -2.19 -0.72 13.39
CA ALA A 52 -2.24 0.44 14.29
C ALA A 52 -3.67 0.94 14.49
N ALA A 53 -4.47 1.04 13.42
CA ALA A 53 -5.85 1.52 13.46
C ALA A 53 -6.76 0.66 14.35
N GLN A 54 -6.54 -0.66 14.39
CA GLN A 54 -7.27 -1.58 15.28
C GLN A 54 -7.10 -1.27 16.78
N THR A 55 -6.11 -0.44 17.14
CA THR A 55 -5.85 -0.04 18.54
C THR A 55 -6.19 1.42 18.83
N ALA A 56 -6.67 2.17 17.83
CA ALA A 56 -6.98 3.59 17.92
C ALA A 56 -8.48 3.83 17.65
N ASN A 57 -9.34 3.09 18.35
CA ASN A 57 -10.79 3.06 18.12
C ASN A 57 -11.43 4.45 18.09
N GLY A 58 -12.28 4.69 17.08
CA GLY A 58 -12.99 5.96 16.91
C GLY A 58 -12.12 7.14 16.45
N ARG A 59 -10.91 6.87 15.94
CA ARG A 59 -9.99 7.88 15.41
C ARG A 59 -9.57 7.53 13.99
N SER A 60 -9.43 8.54 13.14
CA SER A 60 -8.99 8.41 11.76
C SER A 60 -7.48 8.58 11.66
N PRO A 61 -6.77 7.83 10.80
CA PRO A 61 -5.34 8.02 10.58
C PRO A 61 -5.07 9.42 10.01
N SER A 62 -4.02 10.07 10.48
CA SER A 62 -3.59 11.40 10.03
C SER A 62 -2.17 11.44 9.48
N MET A 63 -1.27 10.58 9.98
CA MET A 63 0.11 10.49 9.52
C MET A 63 0.65 9.08 9.73
N LEU A 64 1.48 8.62 8.80
CA LEU A 64 2.30 7.42 8.97
C LEU A 64 3.73 7.75 8.55
N GLN A 65 4.67 7.49 9.44
CA GLN A 65 6.10 7.45 9.12
C GLN A 65 6.57 6.02 9.28
N MET A 66 7.30 5.50 8.28
CA MET A 66 7.75 4.11 8.27
C MET A 66 9.19 4.02 7.78
N THR A 67 9.96 3.16 8.42
CA THR A 67 11.31 2.77 7.98
C THR A 67 11.30 1.29 7.59
N PHE A 68 11.73 0.99 6.37
CA PHE A 68 12.01 -0.38 5.93
C PHE A 68 13.42 -0.76 6.39
N LEU A 69 13.52 -1.74 7.29
CA LEU A 69 14.78 -2.14 7.91
C LEU A 69 15.41 -3.32 7.17
N GLN A 70 14.59 -4.29 6.76
CA GLN A 70 15.02 -5.45 6.00
C GLN A 70 13.97 -5.83 4.96
N GLY A 71 14.41 -6.38 3.83
CA GLY A 71 13.50 -6.89 2.81
C GLY A 71 12.75 -8.11 3.31
N ALA A 72 11.46 -7.94 3.60
CA ALA A 72 10.60 -9.04 4.05
C ALA A 72 10.57 -10.18 3.02
N ARG A 73 10.71 -11.41 3.51
CA ARG A 73 10.77 -12.64 2.74
C ARG A 73 9.34 -13.10 2.39
N PRO A 74 9.04 -13.39 1.11
CA PRO A 74 7.78 -14.04 0.74
C PRO A 74 7.64 -15.41 1.43
N LYS A 75 6.41 -15.90 1.58
CA LYS A 75 6.03 -17.18 2.23
C LYS A 75 6.22 -17.23 3.75
N ASP A 76 7.13 -16.45 4.31
CA ASP A 76 7.30 -16.31 5.75
C ASP A 76 6.21 -15.40 6.33
N ILE A 77 5.62 -15.79 7.46
CA ILE A 77 4.63 -14.99 8.18
C ILE A 77 5.30 -13.70 8.68
N ILE A 78 4.62 -12.57 8.51
CA ILE A 78 5.03 -11.30 9.12
C ILE A 78 4.17 -11.07 10.35
N GLU A 79 4.81 -10.90 11.50
CA GLU A 79 4.14 -10.53 12.75
C GLU A 79 4.17 -9.02 12.92
N TYR A 80 3.01 -8.43 13.19
CA TYR A 80 2.85 -7.00 13.48
C TYR A 80 2.53 -6.84 14.96
N SER A 81 3.37 -6.11 15.69
CA SER A 81 3.15 -5.76 17.09
C SER A 81 2.91 -4.26 17.20
N VAL A 82 1.87 -3.86 17.92
CA VAL A 82 1.52 -2.45 18.10
C VAL A 82 1.65 -2.04 19.56
N GLU A 83 2.38 -0.95 19.77
CA GLU A 83 2.53 -0.29 21.06
C GLU A 83 1.75 1.03 21.07
N ALA A 84 0.95 1.25 22.12
CA ALA A 84 0.29 2.52 22.35
C ALA A 84 1.26 3.51 23.01
N LEU A 85 1.73 4.50 22.26
CA LEU A 85 2.68 5.50 22.77
C LEU A 85 1.96 6.64 23.51
N GLN A 86 0.81 7.07 22.98
CA GLN A 86 0.05 8.18 23.56
C GLN A 86 -1.43 8.07 23.19
N ASP A 87 -2.30 8.34 24.16
CA ASP A 87 -3.72 8.61 23.96
C ASP A 87 -4.10 9.96 24.57
N GLY A 88 -3.92 11.02 23.78
CA GLY A 88 -4.34 12.36 24.15
C GLY A 88 -5.82 12.61 23.84
N ARG A 89 -6.32 13.79 24.21
CA ARG A 89 -7.72 14.19 23.98
C ARG A 89 -8.12 14.18 22.49
N ARG A 90 -7.21 14.60 21.60
CA ARG A 90 -7.47 14.73 20.15
C ARG A 90 -6.62 13.84 19.27
N LEU A 91 -5.44 13.43 19.75
CA LEU A 91 -4.45 12.68 19.00
C LEU A 91 -4.05 11.40 19.74
N SER A 92 -3.89 10.32 18.98
CA SER A 92 -3.30 9.06 19.44
C SER A 92 -2.08 8.75 18.60
N THR A 93 -1.04 8.19 19.23
CA THR A 93 0.15 7.72 18.53
C THR A 93 0.37 6.25 18.83
N ARG A 94 0.69 5.49 17.79
CA ARG A 94 1.01 4.06 17.84
C ARG A 94 2.37 3.82 17.22
N HIS A 95 3.17 2.95 17.84
CA HIS A 95 4.34 2.37 17.19
C HIS A 95 3.99 0.99 16.66
N VAL A 96 4.46 0.66 15.48
CA VAL A 96 4.26 -0.66 14.85
C VAL A 96 5.62 -1.28 14.55
N TYR A 97 5.82 -2.49 15.02
CA TYR A 97 6.96 -3.33 14.67
C TYR A 97 6.48 -4.43 13.74
N GLY A 98 7.17 -4.62 12.60
CA GLY A 98 6.98 -5.80 11.77
C GLY A 98 8.18 -6.72 11.91
N VAL A 99 7.95 -7.98 12.24
CA VAL A 99 8.98 -8.98 12.56
C VAL A 99 8.85 -10.19 11.63
N GLN A 100 9.98 -10.70 11.18
CA GLN A 100 10.08 -12.04 10.60
C GLN A 100 11.21 -12.81 11.28
N GLY A 101 10.90 -13.99 11.82
CA GLY A 101 11.84 -14.75 12.66
C GLY A 101 12.26 -13.92 13.87
N THR A 102 13.53 -13.57 13.98
CA THR A 102 14.08 -12.77 15.09
C THR A 102 14.42 -11.32 14.70
N GLY A 103 14.14 -10.91 13.46
CA GLY A 103 14.56 -9.62 12.91
C GLY A 103 13.40 -8.70 12.59
N LEU A 104 13.58 -7.40 12.85
CA LEU A 104 12.67 -6.36 12.39
C LEU A 104 12.81 -6.16 10.88
N VAL A 105 11.68 -6.25 10.17
CA VAL A 105 11.59 -5.92 8.74
C VAL A 105 11.14 -4.47 8.53
N LEU A 106 10.36 -3.92 9.46
CA LEU A 106 9.89 -2.54 9.46
C LEU A 106 9.69 -2.00 10.88
N SER A 107 9.71 -0.69 10.99
CA SER A 107 9.26 0.07 12.16
C SER A 107 8.48 1.29 11.68
N ALA A 108 7.33 1.56 12.29
CA ALA A 108 6.46 2.66 11.90
C ALA A 108 5.87 3.41 13.11
N ASN A 109 5.67 4.71 12.95
CA ASN A 109 4.87 5.53 13.86
C ASN A 109 3.63 6.00 13.10
N ALA A 110 2.46 5.70 13.66
CA ALA A 110 1.17 6.09 13.12
C ALA A 110 0.47 7.06 14.09
N SER A 111 0.00 8.18 13.57
CA SER A 111 -0.82 9.14 14.31
C SER A 111 -2.26 9.07 13.83
N PHE A 112 -3.17 9.20 14.79
CA PHE A 112 -4.61 9.17 14.59
C PHE A 112 -5.24 10.38 15.27
N GLN A 113 -6.29 10.91 14.68
CA GLN A 113 -7.03 12.06 15.18
C GLN A 113 -8.52 11.74 15.32
N VAL A 114 -9.19 12.41 16.27
CA VAL A 114 -10.66 12.37 16.35
C VAL A 114 -11.27 12.83 15.03
N ALA A 115 -12.39 12.23 14.63
CA ALA A 115 -13.11 12.65 13.43
C ALA A 115 -13.44 14.16 13.51
N GLN A 116 -13.11 14.88 12.43
CA GLN A 116 -13.49 16.29 12.32
C GLN A 116 -14.93 16.38 11.81
N SER A 117 -15.71 17.30 12.38
CA SER A 117 -17.12 17.48 12.01
C SER A 117 -17.28 18.04 10.59
N GLU A 118 -16.27 18.71 10.06
CA GLU A 118 -16.28 19.25 8.69
C GLU A 118 -15.04 18.76 7.92
N PRO A 119 -15.22 18.33 6.66
CA PRO A 119 -14.08 18.07 5.79
C PRO A 119 -13.28 19.37 5.61
N GLY A 120 -11.96 19.28 5.69
CA GLY A 120 -11.09 20.41 5.35
C GLY A 120 -11.25 20.83 3.88
N ASP A 121 -10.73 22.00 3.54
CA ASP A 121 -10.77 22.48 2.16
C ASP A 121 -10.10 21.48 1.21
N PRO A 122 -10.78 21.07 0.13
CA PRO A 122 -10.20 20.13 -0.82
C PRO A 122 -8.95 20.75 -1.45
N HIS A 123 -7.88 19.96 -1.54
CA HIS A 123 -6.72 20.35 -2.32
C HIS A 123 -7.13 20.55 -3.78
N GLN A 124 -7.05 21.80 -4.25
CA GLN A 124 -7.26 22.11 -5.66
C GLN A 124 -5.99 21.81 -6.44
N LEU A 125 -6.14 21.07 -7.53
CA LEU A 125 -5.07 20.92 -8.50
C LEU A 125 -4.79 22.29 -9.13
N GLN A 126 -3.52 22.69 -9.15
CA GLN A 126 -3.10 23.97 -9.73
C GLN A 126 -3.27 24.01 -11.26
N GLN A 127 -3.36 22.85 -11.90
CA GLN A 127 -3.46 22.69 -13.34
C GLN A 127 -4.55 21.68 -13.70
N GLN A 128 -5.26 21.93 -14.80
CA GLN A 128 -6.22 20.97 -15.35
C GLN A 128 -5.45 19.77 -15.93
N MET A 129 -5.77 18.58 -15.43
CA MET A 129 -5.22 17.31 -15.93
C MET A 129 -6.17 16.70 -16.97
N PRO A 130 -5.65 15.94 -17.95
CA PRO A 130 -6.50 15.21 -18.89
C PRO A 130 -7.39 14.22 -18.14
N ALA A 131 -8.62 14.03 -18.64
CA ALA A 131 -9.56 13.06 -18.09
C ALA A 131 -8.99 11.63 -18.18
N PRO A 132 -9.20 10.77 -17.16
CA PRO A 132 -8.65 9.41 -17.17
C PRO A 132 -9.14 8.58 -18.36
N GLU A 133 -10.36 8.83 -18.87
CA GLU A 133 -10.95 8.13 -20.01
C GLU A 133 -10.29 8.48 -21.35
N SER A 134 -9.65 9.65 -21.47
CA SER A 134 -8.93 10.03 -22.69
C SER A 134 -7.50 9.48 -22.73
N LEU A 135 -7.03 8.89 -21.63
CA LEU A 135 -5.70 8.31 -21.48
C LEU A 135 -5.73 6.80 -21.71
N PRO A 136 -4.66 6.23 -22.27
CA PRO A 136 -4.61 4.81 -22.52
C PRO A 136 -4.46 4.00 -21.24
N THR A 137 -4.97 2.77 -21.30
CA THR A 137 -4.69 1.72 -20.33
C THR A 137 -3.22 1.32 -20.37
N LEU A 138 -2.74 0.71 -19.28
CA LEU A 138 -1.39 0.11 -19.26
C LEU A 138 -1.25 -1.03 -20.28
N ALA A 139 -2.31 -1.78 -20.55
CA ALA A 139 -2.31 -2.84 -21.56
C ALA A 139 -2.07 -2.27 -22.97
N GLU A 140 -2.80 -1.21 -23.35
CA GLU A 140 -2.61 -0.52 -24.64
C GLU A 140 -1.24 0.18 -24.74
N LEU A 141 -0.64 0.58 -23.62
CA LEU A 141 0.73 1.09 -23.59
C LEU A 141 1.77 -0.02 -23.77
N ALA A 142 1.56 -1.18 -23.14
CA ALA A 142 2.45 -2.34 -23.27
C ALA A 142 2.46 -2.91 -24.70
N GLU A 143 1.34 -2.88 -25.41
CA GLU A 143 1.27 -3.25 -26.83
C GLU A 143 2.03 -2.27 -27.74
N ARG A 144 1.95 -0.97 -27.45
CA ARG A 144 2.65 0.08 -28.21
C ARG A 144 4.15 0.13 -27.94
N TYR A 145 4.55 -0.19 -26.72
CA TYR A 145 5.91 -0.13 -26.22
C TYR A 145 6.24 -1.45 -25.54
N PRO A 146 6.69 -2.47 -26.29
CA PRO A 146 7.10 -3.74 -25.71
C PRO A 146 8.23 -3.47 -24.70
N LEU A 147 7.93 -3.59 -23.41
CA LEU A 147 8.90 -3.39 -22.35
C LEU A 147 9.60 -4.72 -22.05
N ASP A 148 10.92 -4.75 -22.26
CA ASP A 148 11.77 -5.94 -22.12
C ASP A 148 11.98 -6.41 -20.67
N SER A 149 11.35 -5.77 -19.66
CA SER A 149 11.57 -6.13 -18.26
C SER A 149 10.40 -6.90 -17.65
N GLU A 150 10.70 -8.10 -17.14
CA GLU A 150 9.78 -8.98 -16.42
C GLU A 150 9.13 -8.28 -15.21
N ALA A 151 9.85 -7.37 -14.55
CA ALA A 151 9.38 -6.56 -13.42
C ALA A 151 8.24 -5.58 -13.79
N VAL A 152 8.24 -5.09 -15.02
CA VAL A 152 7.17 -4.24 -15.56
C VAL A 152 5.97 -5.10 -15.93
N GLN A 153 6.19 -6.26 -16.57
CA GLN A 153 5.12 -7.20 -16.91
C GLN A 153 4.41 -7.75 -15.66
N LEU A 154 5.15 -7.96 -14.56
CA LEU A 154 4.61 -8.36 -13.25
C LEU A 154 3.74 -7.29 -12.59
N ARG A 155 4.03 -5.99 -12.81
CA ARG A 155 3.18 -4.88 -12.34
C ARG A 155 1.94 -4.67 -13.22
N PHE A 156 1.99 -5.12 -14.47
CA PHE A 156 0.91 -5.03 -15.45
C PHE A 156 0.25 -6.39 -15.67
N SER A 157 0.00 -7.10 -14.56
CA SER A 157 -0.58 -8.44 -14.53
C SER A 157 -1.82 -8.56 -15.42
N ALA A 158 -2.13 -9.79 -15.84
CA ALA A 158 -3.29 -10.08 -16.70
C ALA A 158 -4.65 -9.65 -16.11
N ARG A 159 -4.71 -9.34 -14.80
CA ARG A 159 -5.90 -8.85 -14.08
C ARG A 159 -5.48 -7.96 -12.91
N PRO A 160 -5.13 -6.68 -13.15
CA PRO A 160 -4.64 -5.83 -12.07
C PRO A 160 -5.81 -5.45 -11.15
N VAL A 161 -5.56 -5.32 -9.83
CA VAL A 161 -6.55 -4.74 -8.91
C VAL A 161 -6.73 -3.23 -9.15
N LEU A 162 -5.72 -2.59 -9.75
CA LEU A 162 -5.66 -1.17 -10.04
C LEU A 162 -5.78 -0.89 -11.54
N ASP A 163 -6.57 0.11 -11.91
CA ASP A 163 -6.49 0.80 -13.20
C ASP A 163 -5.62 2.04 -13.02
N ILE A 164 -4.51 2.11 -13.76
CA ILE A 164 -3.56 3.22 -13.72
C ILE A 164 -3.51 3.86 -15.11
N ARG A 165 -3.67 5.18 -15.19
CA ARG A 165 -3.59 5.96 -16.43
C ARG A 165 -2.47 6.97 -16.33
N LEU A 166 -1.41 6.79 -17.11
CA LEU A 166 -0.26 7.71 -17.13
C LEU A 166 -0.61 8.99 -17.91
N ILE A 167 -0.37 10.15 -17.30
CA ILE A 167 -0.59 11.45 -17.96
C ILE A 167 0.55 11.74 -18.95
N HIS A 168 1.79 11.47 -18.55
CA HIS A 168 2.97 11.66 -19.41
C HIS A 168 3.44 10.31 -19.97
N GLN A 169 3.05 9.99 -21.20
CA GLN A 169 3.34 8.68 -21.82
C GLN A 169 4.82 8.51 -22.16
N ASP A 170 5.57 9.60 -22.32
CA ASP A 170 7.00 9.56 -22.62
C ASP A 170 7.84 8.87 -21.53
N HIS A 171 7.30 8.69 -20.31
CA HIS A 171 7.93 7.87 -19.26
C HIS A 171 8.10 6.40 -19.68
N PHE A 172 7.29 5.91 -20.60
CA PHE A 172 7.45 4.57 -21.19
C PHE A 172 8.62 4.48 -22.17
N GLN A 173 9.07 5.61 -22.74
CA GLN A 173 10.09 5.64 -23.80
C GLN A 173 11.51 5.89 -23.29
N ARG A 174 11.70 6.65 -22.20
CA ARG A 174 13.03 7.00 -21.68
C ARG A 174 13.07 7.04 -20.15
N SER A 175 14.03 6.33 -19.57
CA SER A 175 14.52 6.60 -18.22
C SER A 175 15.25 7.94 -18.22
N ALA A 176 14.51 9.04 -18.06
CA ALA A 176 15.10 10.35 -17.84
C ALA A 176 14.86 10.72 -16.38
N ALA A 177 15.94 10.70 -15.59
CA ALA A 177 15.93 11.21 -14.22
C ALA A 177 15.44 12.68 -14.19
N GLY A 178 14.60 13.03 -13.21
CA GLY A 178 14.20 14.41 -12.95
C GLY A 178 12.94 14.93 -13.65
N ARG A 179 12.00 14.06 -14.05
CA ARG A 179 10.68 14.48 -14.56
C ARG A 179 9.55 14.04 -13.62
N ASP A 180 8.57 14.92 -13.45
CA ASP A 180 7.36 14.65 -12.68
C ASP A 180 6.57 13.52 -13.33
N ILE A 181 6.22 12.50 -12.53
CA ILE A 181 5.34 11.41 -12.95
C ILE A 181 3.95 11.70 -12.37
N ALA A 182 2.96 11.83 -13.25
CA ALA A 182 1.56 12.00 -12.87
C ALA A 182 0.70 10.90 -13.49
N TYR A 183 -0.23 10.37 -12.71
CA TYR A 183 -1.13 9.32 -13.14
C TYR A 183 -2.46 9.37 -12.38
N TRP A 184 -3.52 8.91 -13.03
CA TRP A 184 -4.75 8.52 -12.36
C TRP A 184 -4.61 7.09 -11.86
N VAL A 185 -5.19 6.80 -10.71
CA VAL A 185 -5.30 5.45 -10.15
C VAL A 185 -6.70 5.25 -9.60
N ARG A 186 -7.28 4.09 -9.85
CA ARG A 186 -8.51 3.62 -9.20
C ARG A 186 -8.45 2.11 -9.01
N LEU A 187 -9.25 1.58 -8.09
CA LEU A 187 -9.48 0.14 -8.03
C LEU A 187 -10.43 -0.27 -9.16
N ASN A 188 -10.18 -1.44 -9.75
CA ASN A 188 -11.06 -2.03 -10.76
C ASN A 188 -12.36 -2.56 -10.17
N GLN A 189 -12.32 -2.99 -8.91
CA GLN A 189 -13.49 -3.34 -8.12
C GLN A 189 -13.67 -2.29 -7.01
N PRO A 190 -14.89 -1.84 -6.71
CA PRO A 190 -15.11 -0.97 -5.57
C PRO A 190 -14.67 -1.68 -4.28
N LEU A 191 -14.14 -0.93 -3.32
CA LEU A 191 -13.99 -1.45 -1.96
C LEU A 191 -15.37 -1.81 -1.43
N ALA A 192 -15.47 -2.92 -0.69
CA ALA A 192 -16.70 -3.25 0.01
C ALA A 192 -17.10 -2.04 0.86
N ALA A 193 -18.33 -1.56 0.68
CA ALA A 193 -18.86 -0.48 1.50
C ALA A 193 -19.02 -0.99 2.94
N GLU A 194 -18.51 -0.23 3.92
CA GLU A 194 -18.88 -0.38 5.33
C GLU A 194 -20.33 0.04 5.57
#